data_AF-A0A0F5JV78-F1
#
_entry.id   AF-A0A0F5JV78-F1
#
_cell.length_a   1.000
_cell.length_b   1.000
_cell.length_c   1.000
_cell.angle_alpha   90.00
_cell.angle_beta   90.00
_cell.angle_gamma   90.00
#
_symmetry.space_group_name_H-M   'P 1'
#
loop_
_entity.id
_entity.type
_entity.pdbx_description
1 polymer ?
#
loop_
_entity_poly.entity_id
_entity_poly.type
_entity_poly.pdbx_seq_one_letter_code
_entity_poly.pdbx_strand_id
1 'polypeptide(L)'
;MMVDRYDDIIARVHGPSGKSVSYEDYAAMEDERDAIAAELKSANSRLHEVAIACATAEQERDALAEQIPKWQPIETAPKDTIARLLGYRNDLGNWRTVRGRYYSQEEIDDYWEYPEDAAPGWYETPVNADEPPNVWLVTPTHWMPLPRAPKEQS
;
A
#
# COMPACT_ATOMS: atom_id res chain seq x y z
N MET A 1 -56.96 36.88 -59.39
CA MET A 1 -57.02 36.68 -57.93
C MET A 1 -57.11 35.18 -57.69
N MET A 2 -55.98 34.55 -57.39
CA MET A 2 -55.90 33.20 -56.83
C MET A 2 -54.52 33.09 -56.20
N VAL A 3 -54.48 33.53 -54.95
CA VAL A 3 -53.41 33.22 -54.00
C VAL A 3 -53.86 31.92 -53.30
N ASP A 4 -52.91 31.19 -52.75
CA ASP A 4 -53.07 30.11 -51.78
C ASP A 4 -53.24 28.69 -52.33
N ARG A 5 -52.10 28.00 -52.41
CA ARG A 5 -51.84 26.76 -51.65
C ARG A 5 -50.38 26.33 -51.86
N TYR A 6 -49.48 27.02 -51.17
CA TYR A 6 -48.08 26.60 -51.00
C TYR A 6 -47.77 26.39 -49.51
N ASP A 7 -48.78 25.99 -48.73
CA ASP A 7 -48.58 25.73 -47.31
C ASP A 7 -48.48 24.21 -47.08
N ASP A 8 -47.43 23.85 -46.34
CA ASP A 8 -47.24 22.61 -45.59
C ASP A 8 -46.58 21.39 -46.26
N ILE A 9 -45.54 21.61 -47.06
CA ILE A 9 -44.48 20.58 -47.18
C ILE A 9 -43.51 20.77 -46.01
N ILE A 10 -43.85 20.19 -44.85
CA ILE A 10 -42.88 20.01 -43.77
C ILE A 10 -41.76 19.12 -44.32
N ALA A 11 -40.57 19.69 -44.53
CA ALA A 11 -39.39 18.98 -45.01
C ALA A 11 -39.05 17.84 -44.02
N ARG A 12 -39.35 16.61 -44.41
CA ARG A 12 -39.09 15.39 -43.64
C ARG A 12 -37.81 14.73 -44.15
N VAL A 13 -36.82 14.57 -43.27
CA VAL A 13 -35.61 13.82 -43.59
C VAL A 13 -35.85 12.34 -43.22
N HIS A 14 -35.30 11.43 -44.01
CA HIS A 14 -35.46 9.99 -43.81
C HIS A 14 -34.16 9.43 -43.22
N GLY A 15 -34.22 8.99 -41.98
CA GLY A 15 -33.11 8.38 -41.28
C GLY A 15 -33.02 6.88 -41.60
N PRO A 16 -31.92 6.22 -41.20
CA PRO A 16 -31.64 4.82 -41.55
C PRO A 16 -32.68 3.80 -41.04
N SER A 17 -33.59 4.20 -40.15
CA SER A 17 -34.69 3.37 -39.62
C SER A 17 -36.02 3.49 -40.40
N GLY A 18 -36.07 4.28 -41.47
CA GLY A 18 -37.28 4.47 -42.31
C GLY A 18 -38.39 5.30 -41.65
N LYS A 19 -38.20 5.79 -40.42
CA LYS A 19 -39.13 6.73 -39.78
C LYS A 19 -38.89 8.14 -40.30
N SER A 20 -39.92 8.78 -40.82
CA SER A 20 -39.87 10.18 -41.21
C SER A 20 -39.87 11.06 -39.96
N VAL A 21 -38.85 11.88 -39.80
CA VAL A 21 -38.71 12.80 -38.67
C VAL A 21 -38.61 14.22 -39.25
N SER A 22 -39.13 15.23 -38.54
CA SER A 22 -39.12 16.60 -39.05
C SER A 22 -37.67 17.12 -39.12
N TYR A 23 -37.37 18.05 -40.02
CA TYR A 23 -36.03 18.64 -40.10
C TYR A 23 -35.58 19.26 -38.77
N GLU A 24 -36.52 19.85 -38.02
CA GLU A 24 -36.29 20.42 -36.68
C GLU A 24 -35.90 19.35 -35.67
N ASP A 25 -36.58 18.20 -35.68
CA ASP A 25 -36.24 17.05 -34.82
C ASP A 25 -34.87 16.43 -35.19
N TYR A 26 -34.50 16.43 -36.47
CA TYR A 26 -33.16 15.99 -36.90
C TYR A 26 -32.06 16.93 -36.43
N ALA A 27 -32.26 18.24 -36.58
CA ALA A 27 -31.30 19.23 -36.09
C ALA A 27 -31.11 19.10 -34.58
N ALA A 28 -32.20 18.93 -33.82
CA ALA A 28 -32.15 18.68 -32.38
C ALA A 28 -31.37 17.40 -32.02
N MET A 29 -31.57 16.31 -32.77
CA MET A 29 -30.81 15.06 -32.57
C MET A 29 -29.31 15.20 -32.91
N GLU A 30 -28.95 16.03 -33.88
CA GLU A 30 -27.53 16.31 -34.18
C GLU A 30 -26.88 17.17 -33.10
N ASP A 31 -27.58 18.18 -32.59
CA ASP A 31 -27.13 18.98 -31.45
C ASP A 31 -26.92 18.11 -30.20
N GLU A 32 -27.86 17.18 -29.92
CA GLU A 32 -27.72 16.20 -28.84
C GLU A 32 -26.54 15.25 -29.05
N ARG A 33 -26.36 14.73 -30.28
CA ARG A 33 -25.22 13.87 -30.63
C ARG A 33 -23.90 14.59 -30.37
N ASP A 34 -23.80 15.84 -30.79
CA ASP A 34 -22.57 16.63 -30.67
C ASP A 34 -22.30 17.00 -29.20
N ALA A 35 -23.34 17.29 -28.42
CA ALA A 35 -23.24 17.48 -26.98
C ALA A 35 -22.74 16.21 -26.26
N ILE A 36 -23.31 15.04 -26.57
CA ILE A 36 -22.89 13.75 -26.01
C ILE A 36 -21.44 13.44 -26.44
N ALA A 37 -21.06 13.70 -27.69
CA ALA A 37 -19.69 13.48 -28.15
C ALA A 37 -18.68 14.37 -27.41
N ALA A 38 -19.05 15.63 -27.14
CA ALA A 38 -18.23 16.55 -26.35
C ALA A 38 -18.10 16.08 -24.89
N GLU A 39 -19.20 15.61 -24.29
CA GLU A 39 -19.20 15.06 -22.93
C GLU A 39 -18.35 13.78 -22.86
N LEU A 40 -18.50 12.86 -23.81
CA LEU A 40 -17.71 11.63 -23.89
C LEU A 40 -16.21 11.94 -24.01
N LYS A 41 -15.84 12.93 -24.83
CA LYS A 41 -14.45 13.38 -24.95
C LYS A 41 -13.93 13.94 -23.63
N SER A 42 -14.73 14.75 -22.93
CA SER A 42 -14.38 15.29 -21.61
C SER A 42 -14.24 14.20 -20.56
N ALA A 43 -15.15 13.22 -20.54
CA ALA A 43 -15.12 12.08 -19.63
C ALA A 43 -13.89 11.19 -19.87
N ASN A 44 -13.56 10.91 -21.13
CA ASN A 44 -12.36 10.15 -21.49
C ASN A 44 -11.07 10.87 -21.06
N SER A 45 -11.02 12.21 -21.16
CA SER A 45 -9.88 12.99 -20.66
C SER A 45 -9.74 12.85 -19.14
N ARG A 46 -10.83 13.02 -18.39
CA ARG A 46 -10.84 12.85 -16.93
C ARG A 46 -10.46 11.42 -16.52
N LEU A 47 -10.95 10.42 -17.24
CA LEU A 47 -10.60 9.03 -16.98
C LEU A 47 -9.12 8.77 -17.20
N HIS A 48 -8.53 9.36 -18.24
CA HIS A 48 -7.10 9.26 -18.50
C HIS A 48 -6.26 9.89 -17.38
N GLU A 49 -6.65 11.07 -16.91
CA GLU A 49 -6.01 11.74 -15.76
C GLU A 49 -6.08 10.88 -14.49
N VAL A 50 -7.25 10.32 -14.18
CA VAL A 50 -7.42 9.41 -13.04
C VAL A 50 -6.57 8.15 -13.19
N ALA A 51 -6.53 7.56 -14.39
CA ALA A 51 -5.72 6.37 -14.65
C ALA A 51 -4.22 6.65 -14.40
N ILE A 52 -3.72 7.81 -14.81
CA ILE A 52 -2.34 8.24 -14.52
C ILE A 52 -2.14 8.38 -13.00
N ALA A 53 -3.03 9.10 -12.33
CA ALA A 53 -2.92 9.31 -10.88
C ALA A 53 -2.94 7.99 -10.09
N CYS A 54 -3.79 7.03 -10.47
CA CYS A 54 -3.83 5.71 -9.87
C CYS A 54 -2.53 4.94 -10.11
N ALA A 55 -2.00 4.93 -11.34
CA ALA A 55 -0.75 4.26 -11.65
C ALA A 55 0.43 4.83 -10.84
N THR A 56 0.49 6.16 -10.67
CA THR A 56 1.49 6.80 -9.82
C THR A 56 1.34 6.41 -8.35
N ALA A 57 0.12 6.45 -7.81
CA ALA A 57 -0.13 6.05 -6.43
C ALA A 57 0.21 4.58 -6.15
N GLU A 58 -0.03 3.69 -7.11
CA GLU A 58 0.35 2.27 -7.02
C GLU A 58 1.87 2.12 -6.99
N GLN A 59 2.60 2.82 -7.85
CA GLN A 59 4.07 2.83 -7.85
C GLN A 59 4.63 3.35 -6.51
N GLU A 60 4.08 4.45 -5.99
CA GLU A 60 4.52 5.02 -4.71
C GLU A 60 4.24 4.07 -3.54
N ARG A 61 3.06 3.43 -3.51
CA ARG A 61 2.70 2.42 -2.51
C ARG A 61 3.69 1.26 -2.53
N ASP A 62 3.99 0.74 -3.71
CA ASP A 62 4.87 -0.42 -3.86
C ASP A 62 6.31 -0.06 -3.47
N ALA A 63 6.80 1.12 -3.86
CA ALA A 63 8.09 1.66 -3.45
C ALA A 63 8.19 1.88 -1.92
N LEU A 64 7.09 2.27 -1.27
CA LEU A 64 7.04 2.39 0.19
C LEU A 64 7.02 1.01 0.86
N ALA A 65 6.29 0.04 0.30
CA ALA A 65 6.22 -1.32 0.82
C ALA A 65 7.58 -2.05 0.76
N GLU A 66 8.43 -1.73 -0.21
CA GLU A 66 9.82 -2.23 -0.27
C GLU A 66 10.70 -1.71 0.87
N GLN A 67 10.41 -0.53 1.41
CA GLN A 67 11.17 0.08 2.50
C GLN A 67 10.79 -0.45 3.88
N ILE A 68 9.66 -1.16 3.99
CA ILE A 68 9.23 -1.75 5.27
C ILE A 68 10.09 -2.98 5.55
N PRO A 69 10.84 -3.00 6.68
CA PRO A 69 11.58 -4.19 7.07
C PRO A 69 10.66 -5.41 7.16
N LYS A 70 11.05 -6.50 6.52
CA LYS A 70 10.30 -7.76 6.51
C LYS A 70 10.92 -8.74 7.49
N TRP A 71 10.09 -9.61 8.08
CA TRP A 71 10.57 -10.72 8.87
C TRP A 71 11.47 -11.63 8.03
N GLN A 72 12.64 -11.96 8.60
CA GLN A 72 13.64 -12.84 7.99
C GLN A 72 13.85 -14.07 8.87
N PRO A 73 14.25 -15.23 8.31
CA PRO A 73 14.63 -16.40 9.09
C PRO A 73 15.75 -16.05 10.09
N ILE A 74 15.64 -16.51 11.33
CA ILE A 74 16.58 -16.17 12.41
C ILE A 74 18.04 -16.55 12.07
N GLU A 75 18.24 -17.58 11.25
CA GLU A 75 19.56 -18.05 10.82
C GLU A 75 20.33 -17.00 10.02
N THR A 76 19.61 -16.04 9.42
CA THR A 76 20.20 -14.92 8.67
C THR A 76 20.48 -13.69 9.54
N ALA A 77 20.11 -13.71 10.81
CA ALA A 77 20.29 -12.59 11.72
C ALA A 77 21.78 -12.38 12.02
N PRO A 78 22.31 -11.16 11.88
CA PRO A 78 23.67 -10.87 12.32
C PRO A 78 23.77 -11.03 13.84
N LYS A 79 24.78 -11.78 14.28
CA LYS A 79 25.08 -12.06 15.69
C LYS A 79 26.05 -11.01 16.26
N ASP A 80 25.64 -9.76 16.19
CA ASP A 80 26.35 -8.62 16.75
C ASP A 80 25.64 -8.09 18.01
N THR A 81 26.20 -7.04 18.61
CA THR A 81 25.69 -6.44 19.85
C THR A 81 24.46 -5.55 19.66
N ILE A 82 23.96 -5.40 18.43
CA ILE A 82 22.84 -4.50 18.12
C ILE A 82 21.51 -5.18 18.47
N ALA A 83 20.57 -4.43 19.05
CA ALA A 83 19.23 -4.94 19.34
C ALA A 83 18.36 -5.05 18.07
N ARG A 84 17.49 -6.05 18.05
CA ARG A 84 16.59 -6.41 16.94
C ARG A 84 15.19 -6.73 17.47
N LEU A 85 14.21 -6.77 16.56
CA LEU A 85 12.94 -7.41 16.85
C LEU A 85 13.08 -8.91 16.57
N LEU A 86 12.69 -9.73 17.54
CA LEU A 86 12.73 -11.18 17.48
C LEU A 86 11.29 -11.70 17.47
N GLY A 87 11.01 -12.68 16.62
CA GLY A 87 9.68 -13.22 16.37
C GLY A 87 9.62 -14.74 16.51
N TYR A 88 8.61 -15.23 17.24
CA TYR A 88 8.32 -16.66 17.35
C TYR A 88 6.86 -16.91 17.73
N ARG A 89 6.39 -18.13 17.53
CA ARG A 89 5.14 -18.59 18.14
C ARG A 89 5.45 -19.16 19.51
N ASN A 90 4.72 -18.72 20.54
CA ASN A 90 4.82 -19.34 21.86
C ASN A 90 4.17 -20.72 21.87
N ASP A 91 4.22 -21.41 23.02
CA ASP A 91 3.66 -22.75 23.20
C ASP A 91 2.15 -22.83 22.95
N LEU A 92 1.43 -21.70 23.03
CA LEU A 92 0.01 -21.58 22.71
C LEU A 92 -0.24 -21.27 21.22
N GLY A 93 0.81 -21.23 20.39
CA GLY A 93 0.75 -20.91 18.96
C GLY A 93 0.62 -19.42 18.63
N ASN A 94 0.59 -18.54 19.62
CA ASN A 94 0.43 -17.10 19.43
C ASN A 94 1.77 -16.46 19.01
N TRP A 95 1.71 -15.56 18.01
CA TRP A 95 2.87 -14.80 17.59
C TRP A 95 3.32 -13.83 18.69
N ARG A 96 4.60 -13.89 19.05
CA ARG A 96 5.25 -13.00 20.00
C ARG A 96 6.35 -12.23 19.29
N THR A 97 6.40 -10.94 19.58
CA THR A 97 7.48 -10.05 19.15
C THR A 97 8.13 -9.50 20.40
N VAL A 98 9.45 -9.67 20.53
CA VAL A 98 10.25 -9.14 21.64
C VAL A 98 11.44 -8.36 21.10
N ARG A 99 11.97 -7.41 21.89
CA ARG A 99 13.27 -6.78 21.60
C ARG A 99 14.37 -7.67 22.18
N GLY A 100 15.42 -7.94 21.43
CA GLY A 100 16.51 -8.77 21.91
C GLY A 100 17.79 -8.66 21.11
N ARG A 101 18.84 -9.34 21.55
CA ARG A 101 20.12 -9.46 20.83
C ARG A 101 20.77 -10.82 21.06
N TYR A 102 21.76 -11.15 20.22
CA TYR A 102 22.60 -12.32 20.44
C TYR A 102 23.65 -11.98 21.51
N TYR A 103 23.94 -12.96 22.37
CA TYR A 103 25.05 -12.94 23.31
C TYR A 103 25.99 -14.10 22.98
N SER A 104 27.26 -13.80 22.75
CA SER A 104 28.30 -14.83 22.59
C SER A 104 28.69 -15.41 23.95
N GLN A 105 29.39 -16.55 23.95
CA GLN A 105 29.93 -17.10 25.20
C GLN A 105 30.95 -16.14 25.81
N GLU A 106 31.80 -15.52 25.00
CA GLU A 106 32.78 -14.51 25.43
C GLU A 106 32.11 -13.33 26.14
N GLU A 107 31.03 -12.78 25.59
CA GLU A 107 30.29 -11.70 26.25
C GLU A 107 29.62 -12.14 27.57
N ILE A 108 29.18 -13.39 27.64
CA ILE A 108 28.62 -13.95 28.87
C ILE A 108 29.71 -14.06 29.93
N ASP A 109 30.83 -14.71 29.60
CA ASP A 109 31.95 -14.94 30.51
C ASP A 109 32.57 -13.64 31.04
N ASP A 110 32.64 -12.60 30.21
CA ASP A 110 33.28 -11.33 30.55
C ASP A 110 32.39 -10.37 31.37
N TYR A 111 31.07 -10.38 31.15
CA TYR A 111 30.19 -9.31 31.63
C TYR A 111 29.05 -9.77 32.56
N TRP A 112 28.80 -11.07 32.70
CA TRP A 112 27.68 -11.57 33.51
C TRP A 112 28.16 -11.94 34.91
N GLU A 113 27.30 -11.73 35.92
CA GLU A 113 27.62 -12.05 37.32
C GLU A 113 27.75 -13.56 37.56
N TYR A 114 26.92 -14.35 36.85
CA TYR A 114 26.87 -15.82 36.93
C TYR A 114 26.91 -16.42 35.51
N PRO A 115 28.07 -16.42 34.84
CA PRO A 115 28.20 -16.90 33.46
C PRO A 115 27.93 -18.40 33.30
N GLU A 116 28.15 -19.20 34.34
CA GLU A 116 27.90 -20.65 34.36
C GLU A 116 26.43 -21.04 34.21
N ASP A 117 25.52 -20.13 34.56
CA ASP A 117 24.07 -20.32 34.46
C ASP A 117 23.50 -19.88 33.11
N ALA A 118 24.36 -19.38 32.21
CA ALA A 118 23.98 -18.80 30.93
C ALA A 118 24.61 -19.55 29.75
N ALA A 119 23.94 -19.45 28.59
CA ALA A 119 24.38 -20.09 27.35
C ALA A 119 24.36 -19.10 26.18
N PRO A 120 25.22 -19.26 25.16
CA PRO A 120 25.24 -18.38 24.01
C PRO A 120 23.94 -18.53 23.23
N GLY A 121 23.32 -17.41 22.85
CA GLY A 121 22.00 -17.45 22.26
C GLY A 121 21.35 -16.09 22.10
N TRP A 122 20.08 -16.12 21.70
CA TRP A 122 19.25 -14.92 21.61
C TRP A 122 18.58 -14.66 22.94
N TYR A 123 18.71 -13.44 23.44
CA TYR A 123 18.08 -13.02 24.69
C TYR A 123 17.12 -11.86 24.45
N GLU A 124 15.95 -11.91 25.08
CA GLU A 124 15.06 -10.78 25.24
C GLU A 124 15.71 -9.75 26.17
N THR A 125 15.73 -8.49 25.72
CA THR A 125 16.28 -7.35 26.46
C THR A 125 15.14 -6.41 26.85
N PRO A 126 14.57 -6.55 28.07
CA PRO A 126 13.51 -5.67 28.54
C PRO A 126 13.99 -4.22 28.59
N VAL A 127 13.08 -3.30 28.29
CA VAL A 127 13.40 -1.86 28.22
C VAL A 127 13.60 -1.26 29.62
N ASN A 128 12.94 -1.82 30.63
CA ASN A 128 13.03 -1.41 32.03
C ASN A 128 13.44 -2.61 32.88
N ALA A 129 14.74 -2.79 33.07
CA ALA A 129 15.28 -3.74 34.02
C ALA A 129 15.58 -3.01 35.33
N ASP A 130 15.03 -3.49 36.45
CA ASP A 130 15.32 -2.92 37.77
C ASP A 130 16.75 -3.25 38.23
N GLU A 131 17.32 -4.39 37.81
CA GLU A 131 18.71 -4.81 38.07
C GLU A 131 19.31 -5.56 36.85
N PRO A 132 20.57 -5.32 36.44
CA PRO A 132 21.22 -6.05 35.34
C PRO A 132 21.96 -7.33 35.81
N PRO A 133 22.04 -8.39 34.98
CA PRO A 133 21.43 -8.55 33.66
C PRO A 133 20.02 -9.18 33.75
N ASN A 134 18.97 -8.38 33.69
CA ASN A 134 17.60 -8.88 33.54
C ASN A 134 17.32 -9.20 32.06
N VAL A 135 17.84 -10.32 31.57
CA VAL A 135 17.62 -10.79 30.19
C VAL A 135 17.17 -12.24 30.20
N TRP A 136 16.33 -12.65 29.24
CA TRP A 136 15.80 -14.01 29.17
C TRP A 136 16.15 -14.69 27.86
N LEU A 137 16.67 -15.92 27.94
CA LEU A 137 16.97 -16.72 26.75
C LEU A 137 15.67 -17.01 25.99
N VAL A 138 15.72 -16.80 24.68
CA VAL A 138 14.61 -17.05 23.75
C VAL A 138 15.10 -17.87 22.56
N THR A 139 14.18 -18.63 21.96
CA THR A 139 14.42 -19.39 20.73
C THR A 139 13.61 -18.80 19.57
N PRO A 140 13.98 -17.60 19.07
CA PRO A 140 13.24 -16.95 18.00
C PRO A 140 13.37 -17.75 16.71
N THR A 141 12.37 -17.61 15.85
CA THR A 141 12.34 -18.21 14.50
C THR A 141 12.57 -17.17 13.41
N HIS A 142 12.30 -15.89 13.72
CA HIS A 142 12.42 -14.78 12.80
C HIS A 142 13.05 -13.57 13.47
N TRP A 143 13.60 -12.68 12.65
CA TRP A 143 14.11 -11.39 13.09
C TRP A 143 13.73 -10.27 12.12
N MET A 144 13.85 -9.03 12.60
CA MET A 144 13.73 -7.81 11.81
C MET A 144 14.64 -6.73 12.43
N PRO A 145 15.30 -5.88 11.62
CA PRO A 145 16.03 -4.74 12.17
C PRO A 145 15.08 -3.78 12.88
N LEU A 146 15.57 -3.07 13.89
CA LEU A 146 14.79 -1.98 14.48
C LEU A 146 14.58 -0.87 13.43
N PRO A 147 13.40 -0.23 13.42
CA PRO A 147 13.20 0.98 12.64
C PRO A 147 14.26 2.02 12.98
N ARG A 148 14.67 2.81 11.98
CA ARG A 148 15.53 3.97 12.26
C ARG A 148 14.82 4.89 13.24
N ALA A 149 15.58 5.44 14.18
CA ALA A 149 15.04 6.46 15.07
C ALA A 149 14.43 7.61 14.25
N PRO A 150 13.31 8.19 14.71
CA PRO A 150 12.79 9.41 14.09
C PRO A 150 13.88 10.48 14.03
N LYS A 151 13.92 11.25 12.94
CA LYS A 151 14.70 12.48 12.92
C LYS A 151 13.99 13.47 13.83
N GLU A 152 14.72 14.16 14.72
CA GLU A 152 14.13 15.24 15.53
C GLU A 152 13.41 16.23 14.60
N GLN A 153 12.17 16.58 14.95
CA GLN A 153 11.54 17.74 14.34
C GLN A 153 12.29 18.97 14.88
N SER A 154 13.19 19.51 14.07
CA SER A 154 13.85 20.79 14.33
C SER A 154 12.85 21.95 14.24
#